data_AF-A0A6L2PWF2-F1
#
_entry.id   AF-A0A6L2PWF2-F1
#
_cell.length_a   1.000
_cell.length_b   1.000
_cell.length_c   1.000
_cell.angle_alpha   90.00
_cell.angle_beta   90.00
_cell.angle_gamma   90.00
#
_symmetry.space_group_name_H-M   'P 1'
#
loop_
_entity.id
_entity.type
_entity.pdbx_description
1 polymer ?
#
loop_
_entity_poly.entity_id
_entity_poly.type
_entity_poly.pdbx_seq_one_letter_code
_entity_poly.pdbx_strand_id
1 'polypeptide(L)' 'MGAYYPDKPTPEERSDTANFLTTFSKFYPCHECAKDLQEQLKLTLPVTDSQHMLSQWLCSMHNNVSHQIGKPGLD' A
#
# COMPACT_ATOMS: atom_id res chain seq x y z
N MET A 1 -5.60 -3.91 7.44
CA MET A 1 -6.00 -2.59 6.88
C MET A 1 -7.02 -2.77 5.76
N GLY A 2 -6.64 -3.29 4.58
CA GLY A 2 -7.55 -3.42 3.42
C GLY A 2 -8.88 -4.12 3.73
N ALA A 3 -8.85 -5.27 4.42
CA ALA A 3 -10.05 -6.06 4.71
C ALA A 3 -11.14 -5.34 5.53
N TYR A 4 -10.76 -4.35 6.36
CA TYR A 4 -11.68 -3.61 7.24
C TYR A 4 -11.92 -2.17 6.79
N TYR A 5 -11.33 -1.77 5.65
CA TYR A 5 -11.54 -0.44 5.11
C TYR A 5 -12.97 -0.29 4.60
N PRO A 6 -13.64 0.88 4.72
CA PRO A 6 -15.02 1.02 4.29
C PRO A 6 -15.19 0.91 2.77
N ASP A 7 -16.33 0.37 2.32
CA ASP A 7 -16.71 0.41 0.90
C ASP A 7 -16.93 1.83 0.39
N LYS A 8 -17.40 2.73 1.28
CA LYS A 8 -17.65 4.15 1.01
C LYS A 8 -16.93 5.00 2.07
N PRO A 9 -15.61 5.14 1.97
CA PRO A 9 -14.83 5.88 2.95
C PRO A 9 -15.14 7.38 2.86
N THR A 10 -15.12 8.05 4.01
CA THR A 10 -15.18 9.50 4.11
C THR A 10 -13.90 10.13 3.53
N PRO A 11 -13.92 11.42 3.14
CA PRO A 11 -12.72 12.11 2.68
C PRO A 11 -11.56 12.07 3.69
N GLU A 12 -11.88 12.09 5.00
CA GLU A 12 -10.90 11.99 6.08
C GLU A 12 -10.24 10.60 6.11
N GLU A 13 -11.03 9.52 6.09
CA GLU A 13 -10.50 8.14 6.05
C GLU A 13 -9.63 7.87 4.81
N ARG A 14 -9.96 8.50 3.68
CA ARG A 14 -9.15 8.45 2.44
C ARG A 14 -7.79 9.11 2.63
N SER A 15 -7.80 10.33 3.18
CA SER A 15 -6.60 11.10 3.48
C SER A 15 -5.73 10.38 4.51
N ASP A 16 -6.32 9.93 5.60
CA ASP A 16 -5.62 9.26 6.71
C ASP A 16 -4.96 7.97 6.25
N THR A 17 -5.63 7.18 5.41
CA THR A 17 -5.05 5.94 4.88
C THR A 17 -3.85 6.21 3.96
N ALA A 18 -3.95 7.22 3.10
CA ALA A 18 -2.84 7.63 2.23
C ALA A 18 -1.65 8.18 3.04
N ASN A 19 -1.94 8.99 4.07
CA ASN A 19 -0.94 9.53 4.99
C ASN A 19 -0.30 8.43 5.83
N PHE A 20 -1.09 7.45 6.30
CA PHE A 20 -0.61 6.29 7.02
C PHE A 20 0.38 5.49 6.17
N LEU A 21 0.04 5.15 4.92
CA LEU A 21 0.95 4.42 4.02
C LEU A 21 2.26 5.18 3.77
N THR A 22 2.16 6.49 3.55
CA THR A 22 3.33 7.36 3.38
C THR A 22 4.19 7.39 4.65
N THR A 23 3.57 7.48 5.83
CA THR A 23 4.28 7.54 7.11
C THR A 23 4.90 6.19 7.45
N PHE A 24 4.15 5.11 7.28
CA PHE A 24 4.59 3.73 7.48
C PHE A 24 5.86 3.43 6.67
N SER A 25 5.93 3.88 5.42
CA SER A 25 7.11 3.68 4.57
C SER A 25 8.40 4.29 5.14
N LYS A 26 8.32 5.30 6.00
CA LYS A 26 9.48 5.93 6.67
C LYS A 26 9.96 5.16 7.89
N PHE A 27 9.06 4.40 8.53
CA PHE A 27 9.31 3.69 9.78
C PHE A 27 9.36 2.17 9.60
N TYR A 28 9.28 1.68 8.37
CA TYR A 28 9.40 0.25 8.10
C TYR A 28 10.75 -0.26 8.61
N PRO A 29 10.79 -1.36 9.39
CA PRO A 29 11.97 -1.78 10.15
C PRO A 29 13.03 -2.51 9.30
N CYS A 30 13.28 -2.01 8.10
CA CYS A 30 14.31 -2.44 7.15
C CYS A 30 14.66 -1.23 6.26
N HIS A 31 15.89 -0.74 6.31
CA HIS A 31 16.27 0.52 5.65
C HIS A 31 16.11 0.48 4.12
N GLU A 32 16.65 -0.55 3.48
CA GLU A 32 16.54 -0.75 2.03
C GLU A 32 15.09 -0.99 1.60
N CYS A 33 14.37 -1.85 2.31
CA CYS A 33 12.95 -2.09 2.05
C CYS A 33 12.09 -0.82 2.20
N ALA A 34 12.38 0.01 3.20
CA ALA A 34 11.71 1.29 3.44
C ALA A 34 11.94 2.27 2.29
N LYS A 35 13.18 2.34 1.79
CA LYS A 35 13.53 3.18 0.65
C LYS A 35 12.80 2.71 -0.62
N ASP A 36 12.79 1.42 -0.89
CA ASP A 36 12.10 0.85 -2.04
C ASP A 36 10.58 1.11 -1.96
N LEU A 37 9.97 0.92 -0.79
CA LEU A 37 8.56 1.24 -0.57
C LEU A 37 8.26 2.73 -0.80
N GLN A 38 9.13 3.64 -0.36
CA GLN A 38 9.00 5.07 -0.63
C GLN A 38 9.12 5.41 -2.12
N GLU A 39 9.95 4.70 -2.87
CA GLU A 39 10.06 4.86 -4.33
C GLU A 39 8.82 4.33 -5.04
N GLN A 40 8.31 3.17 -4.63
CA GLN A 40 7.07 2.61 -5.16
C GLN A 40 5.87 3.54 -4.92
N LEU A 41 5.76 4.14 -3.74
CA LEU A 41 4.70 5.12 -3.43
C LEU A 41 4.74 6.38 -4.31
N LYS A 42 5.87 6.71 -4.94
CA LYS A 42 5.96 7.80 -5.93
C LYS A 42 5.47 7.38 -7.31
N LEU A 43 5.61 6.10 -7.65
CA LEU A 43 5.19 5.54 -8.94
C LEU A 43 3.70 5.20 -8.94
N THR A 44 3.20 4.66 -7.84
CA THR A 44 1.81 4.24 -7.68
C THR A 44 1.25 4.80 -6.38
N LEU A 45 0.47 5.86 -6.49
CA LEU A 45 -0.20 6.47 -5.34
C LEU A 45 -1.21 5.48 -4.73
N PRO A 46 -1.39 5.48 -3.39
CA PRO A 46 -2.43 4.70 -2.74
C PRO A 46 -3.82 4.99 -3.30
N VAL A 47 -4.54 3.92 -3.68
CA VAL A 47 -5.93 4.02 -4.13
C VAL A 47 -6.85 3.75 -2.93
N THR A 48 -7.52 4.79 -2.45
CA THR A 48 -8.31 4.74 -1.20
C THR A 48 -9.81 4.95 -1.43
N ASP A 49 -10.30 4.84 -2.66
CA ASP A 49 -11.71 5.12 -2.99
C ASP A 49 -12.71 4.10 -2.43
N SER A 50 -12.27 2.87 -2.15
CA SER A 50 -13.10 1.82 -1.56
C SER A 50 -12.24 0.71 -0.96
N GLN A 51 -12.87 -0.14 -0.14
CA GLN A 51 -12.31 -1.38 0.38
C GLN A 51 -11.64 -2.23 -0.71
N HIS A 52 -12.36 -2.46 -1.81
CA HIS A 52 -11.90 -3.30 -2.91
C HIS A 52 -10.68 -2.71 -3.59
N MET A 53 -10.75 -1.42 -3.94
CA MET A 53 -9.65 -0.74 -4.64
C MET A 53 -8.39 -0.65 -3.78
N LEU A 54 -8.52 -0.36 -2.48
CA LEU A 54 -7.39 -0.36 -1.55
C LEU A 54 -6.78 -1.77 -1.42
N SER A 55 -7.62 -2.80 -1.33
CA SER A 55 -7.15 -4.18 -1.21
C SER A 55 -6.40 -4.64 -2.46
N GLN A 56 -6.89 -4.28 -3.66
CA GLN A 56 -6.21 -4.57 -4.92
C GLN A 56 -4.88 -3.81 -5.04
N TRP A 57 -4.83 -2.55 -4.62
CA TRP A 57 -3.59 -1.78 -4.59
C TRP A 57 -2.56 -2.39 -3.63
N LEU A 58 -2.98 -2.78 -2.41
CA LEU A 58 -2.12 -3.45 -1.44
C LEU A 58 -1.59 -4.79 -1.97
N CYS A 59 -2.45 -5.57 -2.65
CA CYS A 59 -2.05 -6.83 -3.27
C CYS A 59 -0.99 -6.60 -4.36
N SER A 60 -1.20 -5.63 -5.24
CA SER A 60 -0.23 -5.25 -6.28
C SER A 60 1.12 -4.85 -5.68
N MET A 61 1.12 -4.03 -4.63
CA MET A 61 2.34 -3.63 -3.92
C MET A 61 3.07 -4.84 -3.30
N HIS A 62 2.33 -5.77 -2.70
CA HIS A 62 2.90 -7.03 -2.18
C HIS A 62 3.48 -7.91 -3.30
N ASN A 63 2.81 -7.99 -4.45
CA ASN A 63 3.27 -8.76 -5.60
C ASN A 63 4.52 -8.16 -6.24
N ASN A 64 4.67 -6.83 -6.24
CA ASN A 64 5.91 -6.18 -6.68
C ASN A 64 7.11 -6.66 -5.86
N VAL A 65 6.98 -6.71 -4.52
CA VAL A 65 8.03 -7.26 -3.65
C VAL A 65 8.25 -8.75 -3.93
N SER A 66 7.17 -9.53 -4.09
CA SER A 66 7.26 -10.96 -4.37
C SER A 66 8.08 -11.23 -5.64
N HIS A 67 7.81 -10.51 -6.72
CA HIS A 67 8.57 -10.62 -7.96
C HIS A 67 10.04 -10.21 -7.79
N GLN A 68 10.32 -9.13 -7.05
CA GLN A 68 11.70 -8.69 -6.78
C GLN A 68 12.54 -9.76 -6.07
N ILE A 69 11.92 -10.54 -5.19
CA ILE A 69 12.59 -11.59 -4.41
C ILE A 69 12.39 -13.00 -4.99
N GLY A 70 11.87 -13.12 -6.22
CA GLY A 70 11.71 -14.40 -6.93
C GLY A 70 10.62 -15.32 -6.34
N LYS A 71 9.62 -14.76 -5.66
CA LYS A 71 8.46 -15.50 -5.13
C LYS A 71 7.24 -15.39 -6.06
N PRO A 72 6.34 -16.40 -6.04
CA PRO A 72 5.08 -16.30 -6.76
C PRO A 72 4.22 -15.15 -6.21
N GLY A 73 3.43 -14.54 -7.10
CA GLY A 73 2.42 -13.56 -6.72
C GLY A 73 1.23 -14.20 -5.99
N LEU A 74 0.49 -13.37 -5.27
CA LEU A 74 -0.81 -13.66 -4.69
C LEU A 74 -1.91 -13.36 -5.73
N ASP A 75 -2.95 -14.18 -5.75
CA ASP A 75 -4.16 -14.02 -6.56
C ASP A 75 -5.23 -13.17 -5.86
#